data_AF-A0A4Q3US95-F1
#
_entry.id   AF-A0A4Q3US95-F1
#
_cell.length_a   1.000
_cell.length_b   1.000
_cell.length_c   1.000
_cell.angle_alpha   90.00
_cell.angle_beta   90.00
_cell.angle_gamma   90.00
#
_symmetry.space_group_name_H-M   'P 1'
#
loop_
_entity.id
_entity.type
_entity.pdbx_description
1 polymer ?
#
loop_
_entity_poly.entity_id
_entity_poly.type
_entity_poly.pdbx_seq_one_letter_code
_entity_poly.pdbx_strand_id
1 'polypeptide(L)'
;MNIANRIIRLDFDADDRFDDPVLHAINHPIGQVTSALLDWWYRRELEDGQKLPAFLLLVFTELCDTDNASLVHGRVLLAAHSITLYRVDPEWAIEQLLPLFDWKQSEREARGAWEGYLWSPRLYRPMMEHLKGAFLDTATHYAQLGDHHSQYVSLLTLAALEPGDTFKTAELAAAVRTLPAEGLNDLADSLVRAVEGAGDKREEYWRNRLTPFWEKVWPRAKDKAQSVDGEALARLCVAARDEFPAAVSLLQNWLRPVEHPSYPIHRLHEEALCGKFPDAALLLLDRIIDANAAWMPPELRDCLNSIAASAPHLVQSQRYMRIDALARRALL
;
A
#
# COMPACT_ATOMS: atom_id res chain seq x y z
N MET A 1 32.49 -18.21 -13.74
CA MET A 1 31.44 -19.26 -13.82
C MET A 1 31.64 -20.38 -12.82
N ASN A 2 32.79 -21.08 -12.78
CA ASN A 2 33.03 -22.16 -11.81
C ASN A 2 32.85 -21.72 -10.33
N ILE A 3 33.16 -20.47 -10.00
CA ILE A 3 33.03 -19.94 -8.63
C ILE A 3 31.57 -19.85 -8.15
N ALA A 4 30.61 -19.47 -9.01
CA ALA A 4 29.20 -19.34 -8.61
C ALA A 4 28.63 -20.70 -8.19
N ASN A 5 28.79 -21.73 -9.03
CA ASN A 5 28.35 -23.09 -8.70
C ASN A 5 29.09 -23.67 -7.49
N ARG A 6 30.37 -23.32 -7.30
CA ARG A 6 31.11 -23.75 -6.10
C ARG A 6 30.53 -23.14 -4.84
N ILE A 7 30.17 -21.86 -4.85
CA ILE A 7 29.56 -21.18 -3.70
C ILE A 7 28.15 -21.73 -3.43
N ILE A 8 27.33 -21.91 -4.47
CA ILE A 8 25.96 -22.46 -4.33
C ILE A 8 25.96 -23.86 -3.70
N ARG A 9 27.01 -24.63 -3.93
CA ARG A 9 27.19 -25.98 -3.38
C ARG A 9 28.01 -26.04 -2.10
N LEU A 10 28.39 -24.90 -1.53
CA LEU A 10 28.96 -24.90 -0.18
C LEU A 10 27.85 -25.23 0.81
N ASP A 11 28.23 -26.01 1.83
CA ASP A 11 27.35 -26.33 2.93
C ASP A 11 27.24 -25.09 3.82
N PHE A 12 26.10 -24.40 3.72
CA PHE A 12 25.73 -23.30 4.62
C PHE A 12 24.67 -23.82 5.58
N ASP A 13 24.82 -23.51 6.86
CA ASP A 13 23.77 -23.75 7.85
C ASP A 13 22.47 -23.10 7.37
N ALA A 14 21.34 -23.78 7.59
CA ALA A 14 20.04 -23.19 7.29
C ALA A 14 19.88 -21.89 8.09
N ASP A 15 19.61 -20.77 7.40
CA ASP A 15 19.30 -19.53 8.11
C ASP A 15 17.88 -19.63 8.67
N ASP A 16 17.79 -19.90 9.97
CA ASP A 16 16.54 -19.94 10.73
C ASP A 16 16.11 -18.54 11.18
N ARG A 17 16.84 -17.47 10.82
CA ARG A 17 16.39 -16.10 11.07
C ARG A 17 15.31 -15.72 10.08
N PHE A 18 14.13 -15.50 10.63
CA PHE A 18 12.93 -15.14 9.89
C PHE A 18 12.71 -13.62 9.78
N ASP A 19 13.52 -12.79 10.44
CA ASP A 19 13.33 -11.34 10.45
C ASP A 19 14.07 -10.68 9.28
N ASP A 20 13.35 -9.98 8.41
CA ASP A 20 13.86 -9.30 7.20
C ASP A 20 14.59 -10.23 6.18
N PRO A 21 13.84 -11.08 5.45
CA PRO A 21 14.37 -11.97 4.42
C PRO A 21 15.21 -11.25 3.35
N VAL A 22 14.83 -10.02 2.98
CA VAL A 22 15.51 -9.25 1.93
C VAL A 22 16.88 -8.79 2.40
N LEU A 23 16.98 -8.21 3.61
CA LEU A 23 18.25 -7.78 4.19
C LEU A 23 19.21 -8.96 4.38
N HIS A 24 18.71 -10.11 4.83
CA HIS A 24 19.54 -11.31 4.92
C HIS A 24 20.00 -11.80 3.55
N ALA A 25 19.10 -11.81 2.56
CA ALA A 25 19.44 -12.25 1.22
C ALA A 25 20.58 -11.43 0.60
N ILE A 26 20.52 -10.10 0.67
CA ILE A 26 21.58 -9.24 0.08
C ILE A 26 22.94 -9.39 0.78
N ASN A 27 22.96 -9.82 2.04
CA ASN A 27 24.17 -9.97 2.84
C ASN A 27 24.74 -11.40 2.85
N HIS A 28 23.95 -12.40 2.47
CA HIS A 28 24.37 -13.80 2.44
C HIS A 28 25.17 -14.15 1.17
N PRO A 29 26.21 -15.02 1.22
CA PRO A 29 26.99 -15.40 0.04
C PRO A 29 26.16 -15.93 -1.14
N ILE A 30 25.13 -16.75 -0.86
CA ILE A 30 24.20 -17.25 -1.90
C ILE A 30 23.47 -16.08 -2.58
N GLY A 31 22.99 -15.12 -1.79
CA GLY A 31 22.30 -13.98 -2.36
C GLY A 31 23.25 -13.04 -3.11
N GLN A 32 24.46 -12.79 -2.62
CA GLN A 32 25.47 -12.03 -3.35
C GLN A 32 25.83 -12.65 -4.71
N VAL A 33 25.96 -13.99 -4.77
CA VAL A 33 26.17 -14.70 -6.04
C VAL A 33 24.96 -14.55 -6.95
N THR A 34 23.75 -14.67 -6.40
CA THR A 34 22.50 -14.52 -7.16
C THR A 34 22.37 -13.11 -7.74
N SER A 35 22.61 -12.07 -6.93
CA SER A 35 22.67 -10.66 -7.39
C SER A 35 23.72 -10.46 -8.48
N ALA A 36 24.93 -11.01 -8.31
CA ALA A 36 25.98 -10.87 -9.32
C ALA A 36 25.61 -11.54 -10.65
N LEU A 37 24.89 -12.66 -10.62
CA LEU A 37 24.38 -13.34 -11.81
C LEU A 37 23.25 -12.53 -12.47
N LEU A 38 22.32 -11.99 -11.69
CA LEU A 38 21.25 -11.11 -12.15
C LEU A 38 21.84 -9.83 -12.78
N ASP A 39 22.77 -9.16 -12.11
CA ASP A 39 23.45 -7.96 -12.61
C ASP A 39 24.20 -8.23 -13.91
N TRP A 40 24.90 -9.36 -13.98
CA TRP A 40 25.55 -9.78 -15.22
C TRP A 40 24.54 -10.01 -16.33
N TRP A 41 23.39 -10.62 -16.01
CA TRP A 41 22.32 -10.89 -16.97
C TRP A 41 21.68 -9.60 -17.48
N TYR A 42 21.43 -8.61 -16.60
CA TYR A 42 20.89 -7.29 -16.95
C TYR A 42 21.80 -6.43 -17.84
N ARG A 43 23.09 -6.78 -17.98
CA ARG A 43 23.99 -6.10 -18.95
C ARG A 43 23.71 -6.49 -20.40
N ARG A 44 22.89 -7.52 -20.61
CA ARG A 44 22.46 -7.96 -21.94
C ARG A 44 21.16 -7.24 -22.31
N GLU A 45 20.91 -7.12 -23.59
CA GLU A 45 19.58 -6.74 -24.07
C GLU A 45 18.60 -7.88 -23.72
N LEU A 46 17.52 -7.53 -23.02
CA LEU A 46 16.50 -8.49 -22.60
C LEU A 46 15.23 -8.29 -23.43
N GLU A 47 14.78 -9.34 -24.08
CA GLU A 47 13.55 -9.36 -24.87
C GLU A 47 12.50 -10.27 -24.22
N ASP A 48 11.21 -9.94 -24.41
CA ASP A 48 10.11 -10.77 -23.93
C ASP A 48 10.13 -12.12 -24.67
N GLY A 49 10.09 -13.24 -23.93
CA GLY A 49 10.07 -14.60 -24.49
C GLY A 49 11.41 -15.13 -25.02
N GLN A 50 12.54 -14.43 -24.84
CA GLN A 50 13.85 -14.86 -25.36
C GLN A 50 14.41 -16.14 -24.70
N LYS A 51 13.85 -16.55 -23.55
CA LYS A 51 14.33 -17.63 -22.66
C LYS A 51 15.62 -17.31 -21.92
N LEU A 52 15.79 -17.93 -20.76
CA LEU A 52 17.03 -17.81 -19.99
C LEU A 52 18.18 -18.49 -20.73
N PRO A 53 19.39 -17.88 -20.75
CA PRO A 53 20.59 -18.57 -21.19
C PRO A 53 20.77 -19.89 -20.43
N ALA A 54 21.14 -20.96 -21.13
CA ALA A 54 21.18 -22.32 -20.58
C ALA A 54 21.89 -22.44 -19.22
N PHE A 55 22.95 -21.67 -18.99
CA PHE A 55 23.66 -21.69 -17.72
C PHE A 55 22.89 -20.99 -16.57
N LEU A 56 22.18 -19.88 -16.85
CA LEU A 56 21.32 -19.23 -15.85
C LEU A 56 20.10 -20.07 -15.58
N LEU A 57 19.52 -20.71 -16.60
CA LEU A 57 18.44 -21.66 -16.45
C LEU A 57 18.82 -22.75 -15.43
N LEU A 58 19.97 -23.41 -15.61
CA LEU A 58 20.44 -24.44 -14.68
C LEU A 58 20.64 -23.91 -13.25
N VAL A 59 21.30 -22.76 -13.11
CA VAL A 59 21.62 -22.20 -11.80
C VAL A 59 20.38 -21.67 -11.08
N PHE A 60 19.50 -20.96 -11.77
CA PHE A 60 18.28 -20.42 -11.17
C PHE A 60 17.29 -21.55 -10.82
N THR A 61 17.22 -22.61 -11.63
CA THR A 61 16.46 -23.82 -11.25
C THR A 61 17.05 -24.49 -10.00
N GLU A 62 18.37 -24.61 -9.88
CA GLU A 62 19.03 -25.14 -8.66
C GLU A 62 18.69 -24.27 -7.44
N LEU A 63 18.66 -22.94 -7.58
CA LEU A 63 18.26 -22.02 -6.50
C LEU A 63 16.78 -22.18 -6.08
N CYS A 64 15.90 -22.52 -7.02
CA CYS A 64 14.48 -22.75 -6.76
C CYS A 64 14.17 -24.05 -6.00
N ASP A 65 15.16 -24.91 -5.76
CA ASP A 65 14.98 -26.14 -4.98
C ASP A 65 14.66 -25.84 -3.51
N THR A 66 13.39 -26.06 -3.13
CA THR A 66 12.88 -25.82 -1.78
C THR A 66 13.33 -26.88 -0.76
N ASP A 67 13.78 -28.06 -1.22
CA ASP A 67 14.31 -29.08 -0.32
C ASP A 67 15.66 -28.65 0.26
N ASN A 68 16.34 -27.71 -0.40
CA ASN A 68 17.54 -27.06 0.11
C ASN A 68 17.24 -25.71 0.77
N ALA A 69 17.14 -25.73 2.11
CA ALA A 69 16.89 -24.54 2.92
C ALA A 69 17.98 -23.46 2.81
N SER A 70 19.23 -23.83 2.50
CA SER A 70 20.34 -22.87 2.39
C SER A 70 20.22 -21.92 1.19
N LEU A 71 19.39 -22.28 0.20
CA LEU A 71 19.22 -21.52 -1.04
C LEU A 71 18.10 -20.45 -0.96
N VAL A 72 17.44 -20.31 0.20
CA VAL A 72 16.35 -19.35 0.42
C VAL A 72 16.72 -17.92 0.02
N HIS A 73 17.95 -17.50 0.31
CA HIS A 73 18.45 -16.17 -0.04
C HIS A 73 18.51 -15.93 -1.55
N GLY A 74 18.78 -16.98 -2.34
CA GLY A 74 18.71 -16.91 -3.79
C GLY A 74 17.26 -16.75 -4.27
N ARG A 75 16.33 -17.52 -3.69
CA ARG A 75 14.90 -17.45 -4.01
C ARG A 75 14.28 -16.09 -3.73
N VAL A 76 14.61 -15.48 -2.58
CA VAL A 76 14.16 -14.11 -2.24
C VAL A 76 14.58 -13.11 -3.33
N LEU A 77 15.83 -13.17 -3.79
CA LEU A 77 16.31 -12.27 -4.84
C LEU A 77 15.71 -12.58 -6.21
N LEU A 78 15.54 -13.86 -6.57
CA LEU A 78 14.83 -14.22 -7.80
C LEU A 78 13.39 -13.68 -7.78
N ALA A 79 12.71 -13.76 -6.63
CA ALA A 79 11.36 -13.22 -6.47
C ALA A 79 11.30 -11.68 -6.62
N ALA A 80 12.33 -10.96 -6.14
CA ALA A 80 12.48 -9.52 -6.37
C ALA A 80 12.58 -9.15 -7.87
N HIS A 81 13.04 -10.08 -8.70
CA HIS A 81 13.14 -9.93 -10.16
C HIS A 81 12.10 -10.73 -10.94
N SER A 82 11.06 -11.23 -10.27
CA SER A 82 10.04 -12.13 -10.84
C SER A 82 9.39 -11.60 -12.12
N ILE A 83 9.08 -10.30 -12.19
CA ILE A 83 8.49 -9.70 -13.40
C ILE A 83 9.44 -9.84 -14.59
N THR A 84 10.71 -9.49 -14.44
CA THR A 84 11.69 -9.60 -15.54
C THR A 84 11.90 -11.04 -15.93
N LEU A 85 12.07 -11.94 -14.96
CA LEU A 85 12.25 -13.36 -15.18
C LEU A 85 11.05 -13.97 -15.93
N TYR A 86 9.83 -13.64 -15.51
CA TYR A 86 8.60 -14.05 -16.18
C TYR A 86 8.50 -13.49 -17.59
N ARG A 87 8.86 -12.23 -17.82
CA ARG A 87 8.82 -11.63 -19.15
C ARG A 87 9.79 -12.31 -20.12
N VAL A 88 11.00 -12.61 -19.67
CA VAL A 88 12.03 -13.25 -20.49
C VAL A 88 11.73 -14.73 -20.73
N ASP A 89 11.37 -15.46 -19.68
CA ASP A 89 11.12 -16.90 -19.75
C ASP A 89 9.85 -17.28 -18.96
N PRO A 90 8.66 -17.07 -19.56
CA PRO A 90 7.39 -17.31 -18.88
C PRO A 90 7.21 -18.77 -18.47
N GLU A 91 7.62 -19.71 -19.34
CA GLU A 91 7.51 -21.15 -19.08
C GLU A 91 8.29 -21.53 -17.82
N TRP A 92 9.56 -21.13 -17.75
CA TRP A 92 10.40 -21.38 -16.58
C TRP A 92 9.85 -20.71 -15.33
N ALA A 93 9.46 -19.44 -15.42
CA ALA A 93 8.98 -18.70 -14.25
C ALA A 93 7.71 -19.33 -13.66
N ILE A 94 6.76 -19.74 -14.51
CA ILE A 94 5.53 -20.41 -14.08
C ILE A 94 5.82 -21.75 -13.40
N GLU A 95 6.79 -22.51 -13.92
CA GLU A 95 7.10 -23.85 -13.41
C GLU A 95 7.95 -23.83 -12.13
N GLN A 96 8.92 -22.90 -12.03
CA GLN A 96 9.98 -22.95 -11.00
C GLN A 96 9.90 -21.81 -9.99
N LEU A 97 9.49 -20.60 -10.41
CA LEU A 97 9.57 -19.40 -9.57
C LEU A 97 8.24 -19.04 -8.92
N LEU A 98 7.15 -18.98 -9.69
CA LEU A 98 5.84 -18.57 -9.20
C LEU A 98 5.24 -19.51 -8.13
N PRO A 99 5.50 -20.84 -8.11
CA PRO A 99 5.02 -21.70 -7.04
C PRO A 99 5.53 -21.30 -5.65
N LEU A 100 6.69 -20.64 -5.57
CA LEU A 100 7.26 -20.18 -4.30
C LEU A 100 6.37 -19.15 -3.59
N PHE A 101 5.47 -18.47 -4.28
CA PHE A 101 4.56 -17.47 -3.71
C PHE A 101 3.32 -18.09 -3.03
N ASP A 102 3.09 -19.40 -3.19
CA ASP A 102 1.90 -20.08 -2.67
C ASP A 102 2.07 -20.41 -1.18
N TRP A 103 1.37 -19.64 -0.34
CA TRP A 103 1.32 -19.83 1.11
C TRP A 103 0.93 -21.24 1.54
N LYS A 104 0.14 -21.96 0.72
CA LYS A 104 -0.32 -23.32 1.03
C LYS A 104 0.73 -24.39 0.76
N GLN A 105 1.73 -24.09 -0.08
CA GLN A 105 2.85 -24.99 -0.32
C GLN A 105 3.89 -24.86 0.79
N SER A 106 4.29 -23.62 1.10
CA SER A 106 5.20 -23.34 2.20
C SER A 106 5.09 -21.89 2.63
N GLU A 107 4.67 -21.64 3.88
CA GLU A 107 4.62 -20.28 4.44
C GLU A 107 6.00 -19.61 4.45
N ARG A 108 7.07 -20.39 4.70
CA ARG A 108 8.45 -19.88 4.71
C ARG A 108 8.86 -19.35 3.33
N GLU A 109 8.61 -20.14 2.29
CA GLU A 109 8.98 -19.76 0.92
C GLU A 109 8.11 -18.62 0.40
N ALA A 110 6.80 -18.69 0.67
CA ALA A 110 5.86 -17.64 0.29
C ALA A 110 6.21 -16.31 0.92
N ARG A 111 6.53 -16.29 2.22
CA ARG A 111 7.00 -15.08 2.89
C ARG A 111 8.23 -14.49 2.20
N GLY A 112 9.27 -15.30 1.98
CA GLY A 112 10.50 -14.83 1.34
C GLY A 112 10.26 -14.32 -0.09
N ALA A 113 9.43 -15.02 -0.86
CA ALA A 113 9.09 -14.63 -2.22
C ALA A 113 8.27 -13.32 -2.26
N TRP A 114 7.26 -13.19 -1.40
CA TRP A 114 6.46 -11.98 -1.29
C TRP A 114 7.29 -10.80 -0.81
N GLU A 115 8.08 -10.91 0.26
CA GLU A 115 8.94 -9.82 0.72
C GLU A 115 9.96 -9.41 -0.35
N GLY A 116 10.57 -10.38 -1.05
CA GLY A 116 11.46 -10.11 -2.19
C GLY A 116 10.77 -9.30 -3.29
N TYR A 117 9.60 -9.73 -3.76
CA TYR A 117 8.82 -9.03 -4.77
C TYR A 117 8.34 -7.64 -4.31
N LEU A 118 7.93 -7.51 -3.05
CA LEU A 118 7.42 -6.28 -2.44
C LEU A 118 8.51 -5.24 -2.16
N TRP A 119 9.79 -5.58 -2.36
CA TRP A 119 10.89 -4.62 -2.31
C TRP A 119 10.82 -3.60 -3.46
N SER A 120 10.27 -3.98 -4.62
CA SER A 120 9.98 -3.05 -5.74
C SER A 120 8.67 -3.43 -6.46
N PRO A 121 7.51 -3.24 -5.79
CA PRO A 121 6.25 -3.84 -6.21
C PRO A 121 5.71 -3.17 -7.48
N ARG A 122 5.27 -3.97 -8.45
CA ARG A 122 4.61 -3.47 -9.67
C ARG A 122 3.53 -4.44 -10.14
N LEU A 123 2.34 -3.93 -10.42
CA LEU A 123 1.23 -4.76 -10.88
C LEU A 123 1.40 -5.17 -12.37
N TYR A 124 2.22 -6.17 -12.65
CA TYR A 124 2.35 -6.75 -13.98
C TYR A 124 1.26 -7.81 -14.23
N ARG A 125 0.21 -7.41 -14.95
CA ARG A 125 -1.04 -8.21 -15.10
C ARG A 125 -0.83 -9.63 -15.64
N PRO A 126 -0.03 -9.88 -16.68
CA PRO A 126 0.15 -11.24 -17.20
C PRO A 126 0.70 -12.21 -16.15
N MET A 127 1.72 -11.81 -15.38
CA MET A 127 2.24 -12.63 -14.27
C MET A 127 1.20 -12.76 -13.15
N MET A 128 0.44 -11.69 -12.89
CA MET A 128 -0.56 -11.67 -11.83
C MET A 128 -1.75 -12.59 -12.10
N GLU A 129 -2.04 -12.95 -13.35
CA GLU A 129 -3.04 -13.99 -13.67
C GLU A 129 -2.67 -15.35 -13.07
N HIS A 130 -1.37 -15.67 -13.02
CA HIS A 130 -0.86 -16.88 -12.39
C HIS A 130 -0.77 -16.76 -10.86
N LEU A 131 -0.43 -15.56 -10.35
CA LEU A 131 -0.29 -15.32 -8.91
C LEU A 131 -1.59 -14.90 -8.22
N LYS A 132 -2.71 -14.73 -8.94
CA LYS A 132 -3.93 -14.11 -8.42
C LYS A 132 -4.40 -14.72 -7.10
N GLY A 133 -4.42 -16.05 -7.02
CA GLY A 133 -4.85 -16.77 -5.82
C GLY A 133 -3.93 -16.45 -4.63
N ALA A 134 -2.62 -16.65 -4.81
CA ALA A 134 -1.62 -16.36 -3.79
C ALA A 134 -1.63 -14.88 -3.37
N PHE A 135 -1.72 -13.95 -4.32
CA PHE A 135 -1.77 -12.51 -4.06
C PHE A 135 -2.93 -12.11 -3.16
N LEU A 136 -4.14 -12.64 -3.42
CA LEU A 136 -5.30 -12.36 -2.57
C LEU A 136 -5.18 -13.02 -1.19
N ASP A 137 -4.59 -14.20 -1.13
CA ASP A 137 -4.37 -14.96 0.11
C ASP A 137 -3.37 -14.27 1.04
N THR A 138 -2.39 -13.55 0.48
CA THR A 138 -1.41 -12.73 1.23
C THR A 138 -2.06 -11.76 2.21
N ALA A 139 -3.33 -11.34 1.99
CA ALA A 139 -4.04 -10.52 2.96
C ALA A 139 -4.24 -11.21 4.33
N THR A 140 -4.34 -12.54 4.36
CA THR A 140 -4.42 -13.34 5.60
C THR A 140 -3.06 -13.42 6.31
N HIS A 141 -1.97 -13.22 5.57
CA HIS A 141 -0.58 -13.28 6.03
C HIS A 141 0.04 -11.89 6.25
N TYR A 142 -0.78 -10.84 6.40
CA TYR A 142 -0.33 -9.45 6.56
C TYR A 142 0.78 -9.29 7.61
N ALA A 143 0.61 -9.87 8.80
CA ALA A 143 1.58 -9.76 9.89
C ALA A 143 2.91 -10.50 9.59
N GLN A 144 2.90 -11.50 8.72
CA GLN A 144 4.10 -12.25 8.34
C GLN A 144 4.95 -11.48 7.33
N LEU A 145 4.45 -10.41 6.70
CA LEU A 145 5.22 -9.63 5.71
C LEU A 145 6.25 -8.67 6.33
N GLY A 146 6.31 -8.56 7.67
CA GLY A 146 7.21 -7.62 8.34
C GLY A 146 7.07 -6.20 7.77
N ASP A 147 8.20 -5.53 7.52
CA ASP A 147 8.24 -4.15 7.01
C ASP A 147 7.67 -3.98 5.59
N HIS A 148 7.34 -5.07 4.89
CA HIS A 148 6.78 -5.07 3.54
C HIS A 148 5.24 -5.08 3.50
N HIS A 149 4.56 -5.12 4.65
CA HIS A 149 3.09 -5.16 4.69
C HIS A 149 2.45 -3.94 4.00
N SER A 150 3.04 -2.76 4.14
CA SER A 150 2.49 -1.50 3.59
C SER A 150 2.60 -1.45 2.06
N GLN A 151 3.65 -2.07 1.51
CA GLN A 151 3.90 -2.23 0.09
C GLN A 151 2.87 -3.20 -0.51
N TYR A 152 2.57 -4.29 0.18
CA TYR A 152 1.49 -5.20 -0.21
C TYR A 152 0.14 -4.48 -0.24
N VAL A 153 -0.21 -3.77 0.82
CA VAL A 153 -1.47 -3.02 0.89
C VAL A 153 -1.53 -1.94 -0.20
N SER A 154 -0.42 -1.25 -0.48
CA SER A 154 -0.34 -0.29 -1.59
C SER A 154 -0.62 -0.96 -2.94
N LEU A 155 -0.05 -2.14 -3.19
CA LEU A 155 -0.29 -2.91 -4.42
C LEU A 155 -1.74 -3.43 -4.51
N LEU A 156 -2.30 -3.91 -3.40
CA LEU A 156 -3.71 -4.32 -3.30
C LEU A 156 -4.65 -3.14 -3.55
N THR A 157 -4.31 -1.95 -3.03
CA THR A 157 -5.06 -0.71 -3.28
C THR A 157 -5.09 -0.39 -4.77
N LEU A 158 -3.94 -0.43 -5.44
CA LEU A 158 -3.84 -0.18 -6.88
C LEU A 158 -4.68 -1.19 -7.67
N ALA A 159 -4.56 -2.48 -7.34
CA ALA A 159 -5.37 -3.54 -7.96
C ALA A 159 -6.87 -3.32 -7.73
N ALA A 160 -7.27 -2.78 -6.59
CA ALA A 160 -8.67 -2.55 -6.26
C ALA A 160 -9.26 -1.25 -6.87
N LEU A 161 -8.45 -0.21 -7.03
CA LEU A 161 -8.83 1.01 -7.76
C LEU A 161 -8.94 0.72 -9.25
N GLU A 162 -8.07 -0.15 -9.78
CA GLU A 162 -8.05 -0.54 -11.19
C GLU A 162 -8.02 -2.07 -11.37
N PRO A 163 -9.14 -2.78 -11.15
CA PRO A 163 -9.17 -4.24 -11.24
C PRO A 163 -8.74 -4.80 -12.59
N GLY A 164 -9.09 -4.09 -13.67
CA GLY A 164 -8.92 -4.59 -15.04
C GLY A 164 -9.63 -5.93 -15.23
N ASP A 165 -9.10 -6.77 -16.12
CA ASP A 165 -9.65 -8.11 -16.38
C ASP A 165 -9.07 -9.19 -15.44
N THR A 166 -7.99 -8.87 -14.73
CA THR A 166 -7.28 -9.81 -13.84
C THR A 166 -8.08 -10.13 -12.58
N PHE A 167 -8.68 -9.11 -11.94
CA PHE A 167 -9.31 -9.25 -10.63
C PHE A 167 -10.81 -8.95 -10.68
N LYS A 168 -11.60 -9.75 -9.95
CA LYS A 168 -13.00 -9.40 -9.69
C LYS A 168 -13.06 -8.48 -8.47
N THR A 169 -13.92 -7.46 -8.51
CA THR A 169 -14.13 -6.55 -7.37
C THR A 169 -14.49 -7.30 -6.07
N ALA A 170 -15.27 -8.38 -6.16
CA ALA A 170 -15.65 -9.19 -5.00
C ALA A 170 -14.46 -9.93 -4.36
N GLU A 171 -13.47 -10.35 -5.16
CA GLU A 171 -12.25 -11.01 -4.70
C GLU A 171 -11.38 -10.02 -3.91
N LEU A 172 -11.18 -8.82 -4.47
CA LEU A 172 -10.43 -7.72 -3.84
C LEU A 172 -11.11 -7.25 -2.55
N ALA A 173 -12.43 -7.11 -2.58
CA ALA A 173 -13.22 -6.77 -1.38
C ALA A 173 -13.09 -7.84 -0.28
N ALA A 174 -12.96 -9.12 -0.65
CA ALA A 174 -12.71 -10.18 0.33
C ALA A 174 -11.32 -10.06 0.95
N ALA A 175 -10.28 -9.86 0.14
CA ALA A 175 -8.91 -9.65 0.63
C ALA A 175 -8.81 -8.43 1.56
N VAL A 176 -9.39 -7.29 1.17
CA VAL A 176 -9.43 -6.08 2.01
C VAL A 176 -10.15 -6.32 3.33
N ARG A 177 -11.23 -7.11 3.36
CA ARG A 177 -11.94 -7.44 4.61
C ARG A 177 -11.11 -8.31 5.55
N THR A 178 -10.13 -9.05 5.05
CA THR A 178 -9.24 -9.88 5.87
C THR A 178 -8.20 -9.04 6.62
N LEU A 179 -7.81 -7.89 6.07
CA LEU A 179 -6.79 -7.04 6.67
C LEU A 179 -7.10 -6.69 8.15
N PRO A 180 -6.06 -6.62 9.00
CA PRO A 180 -6.20 -6.11 10.36
C PRO A 180 -6.42 -4.59 10.35
N ALA A 181 -6.57 -4.00 11.53
CA ALA A 181 -6.78 -2.57 11.72
C ALA A 181 -5.69 -1.72 11.04
N GLU A 182 -4.43 -2.08 11.28
CA GLU A 182 -3.24 -1.43 10.76
C GLU A 182 -3.20 -1.50 9.24
N GLY A 183 -3.58 -2.65 8.66
CA GLY A 183 -3.67 -2.82 7.22
C GLY A 183 -4.76 -1.95 6.58
N LEU A 184 -5.84 -1.62 7.29
CA LEU A 184 -6.84 -0.66 6.81
C LEU A 184 -6.35 0.79 6.91
N ASN A 185 -5.44 1.10 7.84
CA ASN A 185 -4.76 2.41 7.88
C ASN A 185 -3.83 2.57 6.69
N ASP A 186 -2.99 1.56 6.43
CA ASP A 186 -2.13 1.52 5.24
C ASP A 186 -2.95 1.66 3.94
N LEU A 187 -4.14 1.06 3.91
CA LEU A 187 -5.08 1.15 2.78
C LEU A 187 -5.60 2.58 2.62
N ALA A 188 -6.02 3.23 3.72
CA ALA A 188 -6.46 4.62 3.70
C ALA A 188 -5.36 5.56 3.21
N ASP A 189 -4.14 5.42 3.73
CA ASP A 189 -2.97 6.19 3.28
C ASP A 189 -2.63 5.95 1.80
N SER A 190 -2.77 4.70 1.35
CA SER A 190 -2.57 4.35 -0.06
C SER A 190 -3.61 5.01 -0.97
N LEU A 191 -4.86 5.12 -0.52
CA LEU A 191 -5.91 5.86 -1.24
C LEU A 191 -5.58 7.36 -1.33
N VAL A 192 -5.09 7.95 -0.24
CA VAL A 192 -4.66 9.37 -0.23
C VAL A 192 -3.57 9.58 -1.28
N ARG A 193 -2.51 8.76 -1.25
CA ARG A 193 -1.42 8.84 -2.24
C ARG A 193 -1.91 8.64 -3.68
N ALA A 194 -2.84 7.72 -3.90
CA ALA A 194 -3.39 7.46 -5.23
C ALA A 194 -4.18 8.66 -5.78
N VAL A 195 -5.01 9.30 -4.95
CA VAL A 195 -5.72 10.52 -5.34
C VAL A 195 -4.72 11.66 -5.58
N GLU A 196 -3.81 11.91 -4.64
CA GLU A 196 -2.83 12.99 -4.78
C GLU A 196 -1.96 12.83 -6.04
N GLY A 197 -1.55 11.59 -6.34
CA GLY A 197 -0.77 11.20 -7.52
C GLY A 197 -1.52 11.33 -8.86
N ALA A 198 -2.85 11.46 -8.85
CA ALA A 198 -3.64 11.70 -10.07
C ALA A 198 -3.46 13.12 -10.65
N GLY A 199 -2.77 14.01 -9.93
CA GLY A 199 -2.42 15.36 -10.41
C GLY A 199 -3.65 16.17 -10.82
N ASP A 200 -3.69 16.65 -12.06
CA ASP A 200 -4.79 17.45 -12.60
C ASP A 200 -6.09 16.66 -12.84
N LYS A 201 -6.06 15.34 -12.70
CA LYS A 201 -7.22 14.46 -12.87
C LYS A 201 -7.85 13.99 -11.56
N ARG A 202 -7.53 14.64 -10.43
CA ARG A 202 -8.00 14.24 -9.09
C ARG A 202 -9.51 14.08 -8.99
N GLU A 203 -10.27 15.02 -9.52
CA GLU A 203 -11.72 15.02 -9.46
C GLU A 203 -12.33 13.90 -10.30
N GLU A 204 -11.78 13.66 -11.49
CA GLU A 204 -12.17 12.54 -12.35
C GLU A 204 -11.82 11.20 -11.69
N TYR A 205 -10.62 11.09 -11.13
CA TYR A 205 -10.15 9.91 -10.42
C TYR A 205 -11.01 9.61 -9.19
N TRP A 206 -11.40 10.64 -8.43
CA TRP A 206 -12.30 10.52 -7.29
C TRP A 206 -13.65 9.89 -7.69
N ARG A 207 -14.28 10.44 -8.73
CA ARG A 207 -15.59 9.97 -9.20
C ARG A 207 -15.52 8.58 -9.82
N ASN A 208 -14.49 8.31 -10.63
CA ASN A 208 -14.42 7.10 -11.45
C ASN A 208 -13.72 5.92 -10.78
N ARG A 209 -12.84 6.17 -9.80
CA ARG A 209 -12.04 5.12 -9.13
C ARG A 209 -12.34 5.03 -7.64
N LEU A 210 -12.21 6.14 -6.91
CA LEU A 210 -12.31 6.10 -5.45
C LEU A 210 -13.74 5.84 -4.98
N THR A 211 -14.74 6.54 -5.53
CA THR A 211 -16.13 6.38 -5.12
C THR A 211 -16.61 4.93 -5.34
N PRO A 212 -16.41 4.30 -6.52
CA PRO A 212 -16.74 2.89 -6.72
C PRO A 212 -15.96 1.94 -5.79
N PHE A 213 -14.69 2.22 -5.51
CA PHE A 213 -13.90 1.46 -4.55
C PHE A 213 -14.52 1.54 -3.14
N TRP A 214 -14.88 2.73 -2.69
CA TRP A 214 -15.45 2.93 -1.35
C TRP A 214 -16.78 2.19 -1.17
N GLU A 215 -17.63 2.19 -2.21
CA GLU A 215 -18.95 1.55 -2.15
C GLU A 215 -18.89 0.00 -2.20
N LYS A 216 -17.93 -0.54 -2.95
CA LYS A 216 -17.88 -1.96 -3.34
C LYS A 216 -16.77 -2.76 -2.66
N VAL A 217 -15.67 -2.12 -2.27
CA VAL A 217 -14.46 -2.76 -1.75
C VAL A 217 -14.24 -2.46 -0.27
N TRP A 218 -14.39 -1.19 0.14
CA TRP A 218 -14.15 -0.80 1.53
C TRP A 218 -15.05 -1.59 2.51
N PRO A 219 -14.51 -2.06 3.66
CA PRO A 219 -15.30 -2.84 4.62
C PRO A 219 -16.52 -2.06 5.13
N ARG A 220 -17.68 -2.71 5.24
CA ARG A 220 -18.90 -2.08 5.80
C ARG A 220 -19.06 -2.26 7.31
N ALA A 221 -18.28 -3.16 7.91
CA ALA A 221 -18.41 -3.50 9.32
C ALA A 221 -17.93 -2.33 10.19
N LYS A 222 -18.85 -1.76 10.98
CA LYS A 222 -18.58 -0.64 11.89
C LYS A 222 -17.55 -0.97 12.97
N ASP A 223 -17.39 -2.24 13.33
CA ASP A 223 -16.45 -2.65 14.38
C ASP A 223 -14.98 -2.49 13.92
N LYS A 224 -14.71 -2.65 12.61
CA LYS A 224 -13.41 -2.30 12.02
C LYS A 224 -13.25 -0.80 11.76
N ALA A 225 -14.34 -0.04 11.71
CA ALA A 225 -14.29 1.42 11.54
C ALA A 225 -13.65 2.11 12.76
N GLN A 226 -13.80 1.53 13.94
CA GLN A 226 -13.22 2.06 15.19
C GLN A 226 -11.69 1.94 15.23
N SER A 227 -11.07 1.21 14.33
CA SER A 227 -9.63 1.06 14.30
C SER A 227 -8.95 1.89 13.20
N VAL A 228 -9.73 2.43 12.25
CA VAL A 228 -9.19 3.21 11.13
C VAL A 228 -8.84 4.62 11.58
N ASP A 229 -7.60 5.04 11.37
CA ASP A 229 -7.13 6.38 11.69
C ASP A 229 -8.01 7.44 10.98
N GLY A 230 -8.60 8.33 11.79
CA GLY A 230 -9.41 9.42 11.27
C GLY A 230 -8.59 10.44 10.48
N GLU A 231 -7.27 10.52 10.71
CA GLU A 231 -6.40 11.47 10.04
C GLU A 231 -6.27 11.13 8.54
N ALA A 232 -6.01 9.88 8.21
CA ALA A 232 -5.93 9.42 6.82
C ALA A 232 -7.23 9.69 6.06
N LEU A 233 -8.39 9.47 6.68
CA LEU A 233 -9.70 9.77 6.07
C LEU A 233 -9.96 11.27 5.91
N ALA A 234 -9.52 12.09 6.87
CA ALA A 234 -9.59 13.53 6.77
C ALA A 234 -8.72 14.06 5.62
N ARG A 235 -7.49 13.53 5.50
CA ARG A 235 -6.58 13.81 4.38
C ARG A 235 -7.20 13.38 3.05
N LEU A 236 -7.89 12.23 3.02
CA LEU A 236 -8.56 11.74 1.82
C LEU A 236 -9.68 12.70 1.36
N CYS A 237 -10.46 13.25 2.29
CA CYS A 237 -11.43 14.30 1.97
C CYS A 237 -10.73 15.50 1.31
N VAL A 238 -9.67 16.02 1.95
CA VAL A 238 -8.94 17.21 1.45
C VAL A 238 -8.30 16.95 0.08
N ALA A 239 -7.75 15.76 -0.14
CA ALA A 239 -7.15 15.36 -1.41
C ALA A 239 -8.13 15.39 -2.60
N ALA A 240 -9.44 15.29 -2.35
CA ALA A 240 -10.50 15.30 -3.35
C ALA A 240 -10.71 16.66 -4.05
N ARG A 241 -10.13 17.76 -3.52
CA ARG A 241 -10.24 19.13 -4.08
C ARG A 241 -11.67 19.56 -4.35
N ASP A 242 -12.09 19.69 -5.61
CA ASP A 242 -13.42 20.19 -5.94
C ASP A 242 -14.52 19.17 -5.61
N GLU A 243 -14.15 17.90 -5.44
CA GLU A 243 -15.02 16.85 -4.91
C GLU A 243 -15.05 16.82 -3.38
N PHE A 244 -14.38 17.75 -2.70
CA PHE A 244 -14.32 17.81 -1.22
C PHE A 244 -15.69 17.72 -0.54
N PRO A 245 -16.75 18.45 -0.96
CA PRO A 245 -18.07 18.30 -0.34
C PRO A 245 -18.65 16.88 -0.49
N ALA A 246 -18.47 16.27 -1.66
CA ALA A 246 -18.92 14.90 -1.92
C ALA A 246 -18.11 13.90 -1.06
N ALA A 247 -16.81 14.13 -0.94
CA ALA A 247 -15.92 13.33 -0.11
C ALA A 247 -16.29 13.37 1.37
N VAL A 248 -16.48 14.56 1.94
CA VAL A 248 -16.92 14.71 3.33
C VAL A 248 -18.27 14.03 3.54
N SER A 249 -19.23 14.20 2.61
CA SER A 249 -20.54 13.54 2.72
C SER A 249 -20.44 12.00 2.68
N LEU A 250 -19.56 11.45 1.85
CA LEU A 250 -19.33 10.00 1.74
C LEU A 250 -18.66 9.42 2.99
N LEU A 251 -17.69 10.17 3.55
CA LEU A 251 -16.80 9.71 4.61
C LEU A 251 -17.25 10.12 6.03
N GLN A 252 -18.25 11.01 6.17
CA GLN A 252 -18.64 11.59 7.48
C GLN A 252 -18.95 10.59 8.59
N ASN A 253 -19.40 9.38 8.25
CA ASN A 253 -19.73 8.34 9.23
C ASN A 253 -18.50 7.55 9.71
N TRP A 254 -17.36 7.74 9.04
CA TRP A 254 -16.06 7.16 9.34
C TRP A 254 -15.10 8.18 9.95
N LEU A 255 -15.33 9.47 9.71
CA LEU A 255 -14.58 10.56 10.33
C LEU A 255 -14.83 10.60 11.83
N ARG A 256 -13.74 10.73 12.58
CA ARG A 256 -13.71 10.75 14.04
C ARG A 256 -12.63 11.71 14.54
N PRO A 257 -12.66 12.10 15.82
CA PRO A 257 -11.62 12.92 16.39
C PRO A 257 -10.25 12.27 16.21
N VAL A 258 -9.27 13.07 15.79
CA VAL A 258 -7.89 12.61 15.55
C VAL A 258 -6.97 13.19 16.62
N GLU A 259 -5.93 12.45 16.97
CA GLU A 259 -4.96 12.87 17.99
C GLU A 259 -4.12 14.07 17.52
N HIS A 260 -3.77 14.09 16.23
CA HIS A 260 -2.90 15.12 15.63
C HIS A 260 -3.54 15.76 14.39
N PRO A 261 -4.50 16.69 14.55
CA PRO A 261 -5.24 17.27 13.42
C PRO A 261 -4.44 18.28 12.59
N SER A 262 -3.16 18.51 12.89
CA SER A 262 -2.33 19.56 12.27
C SER A 262 -2.26 19.43 10.76
N TYR A 263 -1.92 18.24 10.26
CA TYR A 263 -1.70 18.03 8.84
C TYR A 263 -2.98 18.22 8.00
N PRO A 264 -4.13 17.56 8.30
CA PRO A 264 -5.34 17.79 7.53
C PRO A 264 -5.85 19.23 7.61
N ILE A 265 -5.70 19.92 8.75
CA ILE A 265 -6.11 21.32 8.90
C ILE A 265 -5.19 22.25 8.08
N HIS A 266 -3.88 22.04 8.14
CA HIS A 266 -2.92 22.79 7.33
C HIS A 266 -3.23 22.66 5.83
N ARG A 267 -3.46 21.43 5.34
CA ARG A 267 -3.83 21.18 3.95
C ARG A 267 -5.19 21.77 3.57
N LEU A 268 -6.17 21.72 4.47
CA LEU A 268 -7.50 22.32 4.25
C LEU A 268 -7.39 23.84 4.03
N HIS A 269 -6.50 24.50 4.78
CA HIS A 269 -6.21 25.92 4.63
C HIS A 269 -5.41 26.20 3.33
N GLU A 270 -4.34 25.45 3.09
CA GLU A 270 -3.46 25.62 1.92
C GLU A 270 -4.23 25.51 0.59
N GLU A 271 -5.15 24.55 0.49
CA GLU A 271 -5.99 24.34 -0.70
C GLU A 271 -7.21 25.29 -0.75
N ALA A 272 -7.31 26.27 0.17
CA ALA A 272 -8.39 27.26 0.28
C ALA A 272 -9.82 26.67 0.35
N LEU A 273 -9.95 25.42 0.80
CA LEU A 273 -11.22 24.70 0.82
C LEU A 273 -12.21 25.28 1.85
N CYS A 274 -11.71 25.89 2.92
CA CYS A 274 -12.52 26.59 3.92
C CYS A 274 -13.36 27.73 3.32
N GLY A 275 -12.80 28.46 2.34
CA GLY A 275 -13.51 29.54 1.67
C GLY A 275 -14.41 29.03 0.55
N LYS A 276 -13.93 28.03 -0.20
CA LYS A 276 -14.66 27.46 -1.35
C LYS A 276 -15.88 26.63 -0.93
N PHE A 277 -15.76 25.87 0.16
CA PHE A 277 -16.76 24.91 0.64
C PHE A 277 -16.97 24.99 2.16
N PRO A 278 -17.47 26.12 2.68
CA PRO A 278 -17.48 26.42 4.12
C PRO A 278 -18.30 25.42 4.95
N ASP A 279 -19.46 24.96 4.46
CA ASP A 279 -20.28 23.95 5.16
C ASP A 279 -19.56 22.60 5.31
N ALA A 280 -18.96 22.11 4.23
CA ALA A 280 -18.22 20.85 4.22
C ALA A 280 -16.95 20.95 5.08
N ALA A 281 -16.26 22.09 5.03
CA ALA A 281 -15.07 22.35 5.84
C ALA A 281 -15.42 22.37 7.33
N LEU A 282 -16.50 23.07 7.70
CA LEU A 282 -16.97 23.10 9.08
C LEU A 282 -17.40 21.71 9.56
N LEU A 283 -18.07 20.92 8.72
CA LEU A 283 -18.43 19.55 9.04
C LEU A 283 -17.20 18.65 9.25
N LEU A 284 -16.18 18.76 8.40
CA LEU A 284 -14.93 18.02 8.57
C LEU A 284 -14.26 18.39 9.90
N LEU A 285 -14.06 19.68 10.15
CA LEU A 285 -13.46 20.18 11.40
C LEU A 285 -14.24 19.71 12.64
N ASP A 286 -15.57 19.74 12.59
CA ASP A 286 -16.44 19.26 13.67
C ASP A 286 -16.23 17.77 13.98
N ARG A 287 -15.91 16.96 12.95
CA ARG A 287 -15.68 15.53 13.11
C ARG A 287 -14.29 15.18 13.58
N ILE A 288 -13.26 15.91 13.15
CA ILE A 288 -11.85 15.55 13.42
C ILE A 288 -11.27 16.22 14.67
N ILE A 289 -11.89 17.30 15.16
CA ILE A 289 -11.41 18.00 16.36
C ILE A 289 -12.03 17.38 17.62
N ASP A 290 -11.17 16.83 18.47
CA ASP A 290 -11.54 16.42 19.83
C ASP A 290 -11.83 17.66 20.70
N ALA A 291 -12.93 17.61 21.45
CA ALA A 291 -13.27 18.62 22.44
C ALA A 291 -12.25 18.69 23.59
N ASN A 292 -11.50 17.61 23.82
CA ASN A 292 -10.51 17.50 24.87
C ASN A 292 -9.06 17.64 24.38
N ALA A 293 -8.83 17.97 23.11
CA ALA A 293 -7.46 18.05 22.59
C ALA A 293 -6.67 19.13 23.36
N ALA A 294 -5.47 18.75 23.82
CA ALA A 294 -4.61 19.63 24.62
C ALA A 294 -3.98 20.75 23.78
N TRP A 295 -3.90 20.55 22.46
CA TRP A 295 -3.26 21.47 21.52
C TRP A 295 -4.11 21.58 20.25
N MET A 296 -4.14 22.78 19.66
CA MET A 296 -4.81 23.05 18.39
C MET A 296 -3.83 23.69 17.41
N PRO A 297 -3.89 23.33 16.12
CA PRO A 297 -3.02 23.92 15.12
C PRO A 297 -3.33 25.39 14.89
N PRO A 298 -2.31 26.23 14.67
CA PRO A 298 -2.51 27.67 14.46
C PRO A 298 -3.41 27.95 13.26
N GLU A 299 -3.32 27.13 12.20
CA GLU A 299 -4.12 27.25 10.97
C GLU A 299 -5.62 27.04 11.22
N LEU A 300 -6.02 26.45 12.37
CA LEU A 300 -7.44 26.31 12.72
C LEU A 300 -8.12 27.68 12.80
N ARG A 301 -7.42 28.71 13.30
CA ARG A 301 -7.95 30.08 13.36
C ARG A 301 -8.19 30.62 11.95
N ASP A 302 -7.25 30.40 11.06
CA ASP A 302 -7.33 30.87 9.67
C ASP A 302 -8.45 30.16 8.90
N CYS A 303 -8.62 28.86 9.13
CA CYS A 303 -9.75 28.08 8.61
C CYS A 303 -11.10 28.66 9.05
N LEU A 304 -11.27 28.92 10.34
CA LEU A 304 -12.51 29.51 10.89
C LEU A 304 -12.77 30.91 10.34
N ASN A 305 -11.74 31.74 10.24
CA ASN A 305 -11.86 33.08 9.65
C ASN A 305 -12.29 33.01 8.18
N SER A 306 -11.71 32.10 7.39
CA SER A 306 -12.09 31.88 5.99
C SER A 306 -13.53 31.39 5.85
N ILE A 307 -13.99 30.51 6.74
CA ILE A 307 -15.39 30.04 6.78
C ILE A 307 -16.32 31.21 7.13
N ALA A 308 -15.99 32.01 8.15
CA ALA A 308 -16.81 33.14 8.58
C ALA A 308 -16.94 34.23 7.50
N ALA A 309 -15.85 34.51 6.77
CA ALA A 309 -15.86 35.47 5.67
C ALA A 309 -16.73 35.00 4.49
N SER A 310 -16.70 33.69 4.19
CA SER A 310 -17.37 33.13 3.01
C SER A 310 -18.84 32.76 3.27
N ALA A 311 -19.16 32.35 4.51
CA ALA A 311 -20.50 31.98 4.94
C ALA A 311 -20.82 32.51 6.35
N PRO A 312 -21.13 33.81 6.49
CA PRO A 312 -21.35 34.45 7.80
C PRO A 312 -22.46 33.81 8.65
N HIS A 313 -23.45 33.18 8.00
CA HIS A 313 -24.54 32.49 8.70
C HIS A 313 -24.05 31.29 9.52
N LEU A 314 -22.92 30.67 9.16
CA LEU A 314 -22.34 29.54 9.90
C LEU A 314 -21.76 29.94 11.24
N VAL A 315 -21.40 31.22 11.43
CA VAL A 315 -20.87 31.75 12.70
C VAL A 315 -21.87 31.55 13.85
N GLN A 316 -23.16 31.52 13.53
CA GLN A 316 -24.23 31.29 14.51
C GLN A 316 -24.53 29.80 14.75
N SER A 317 -23.87 28.89 14.02
CA SER A 317 -24.06 27.45 14.21
C SER A 317 -23.37 26.96 15.48
N GLN A 318 -23.98 25.97 16.14
CA GLN A 318 -23.38 25.34 17.33
C GLN A 318 -22.00 24.74 17.04
N ARG A 319 -21.81 24.16 15.83
CA ARG A 319 -20.52 23.60 15.40
C ARG A 319 -19.42 24.65 15.36
N TYR A 320 -19.69 25.78 14.71
CA TYR A 320 -18.71 26.87 14.61
C TYR A 320 -18.36 27.42 15.99
N MET A 321 -19.36 27.72 16.82
CA MET A 321 -19.11 28.27 18.16
C MET A 321 -18.29 27.32 19.03
N ARG A 322 -18.54 26.00 18.96
CA ARG A 322 -17.76 24.99 19.68
C ARG A 322 -16.30 25.00 19.27
N ILE A 323 -16.03 24.95 17.97
CA ILE A 323 -14.66 24.87 17.44
C ILE A 323 -13.92 26.20 17.66
N ASP A 324 -14.60 27.34 17.52
CA ASP A 324 -14.05 28.65 17.82
C ASP A 324 -13.61 28.78 19.30
N ALA A 325 -14.45 28.30 20.23
CA ALA A 325 -14.10 28.30 21.65
C ALA A 325 -12.84 27.46 21.94
N LEU A 326 -12.71 26.29 21.31
CA LEU A 326 -11.52 25.44 21.41
C LEU A 326 -10.28 26.13 20.84
N ALA A 327 -10.40 26.73 19.65
CA ALA A 327 -9.30 27.46 19.02
C ALA A 327 -8.84 28.68 19.84
N ARG A 328 -9.71 29.30 20.64
CA ARG A 328 -9.33 30.39 21.55
C ARG A 328 -8.60 29.89 22.79
N ARG A 329 -9.00 28.72 23.32
CA ARG A 329 -8.37 28.12 24.51
C ARG A 329 -6.91 27.73 24.26
N ALA A 330 -6.58 27.31 23.03
CA ALA A 330 -5.23 26.88 22.68
C ALA A 330 -4.23 28.05 22.43
N LEU A 331 -4.71 29.29 22.35
CA LEU A 331 -3.87 30.49 22.19
C LEU A 331 -3.49 31.16 23.54
N LEU A 332 -3.97 30.61 24.65
CA LEU A 332 -3.68 31.01 26.03
C LEU A 332 -2.81 29.94 26.69
#